data_AF-A0A7V8NJH4-F1
#
_entry.id   AF-A0A7V8NJH4-F1
#
_cell.length_a   1.000
_cell.length_b   1.000
_cell.length_c   1.000
_cell.angle_alpha   90.00
_cell.angle_beta   90.00
_cell.angle_gamma   90.00
#
_symmetry.space_group_name_H-M   'P 1'
#
loop_
_entity.id
_entity.type
_entity.pdbx_description
1 polymer ?
#
loop_
_entity_poly.entity_id
_entity_poly.type
_entity_poly.pdbx_seq_one_letter_code
_entity_poly.pdbx_strand_id
1 'polypeptide(L)'
;MQKKRRGDVRVILGSGCETGSGGKCTRSERAQARENSREIRRILKNGKVPVRVCGKSCLVGRDGKRGKIMHAKFFLIQKGSDRKVVQTSTNFMDNQMRHAQDLIVVPDRGLFRFYEQYWNRMWKRQWGSWGGSDARRSQFGSANGTVGHAYPRVGRDPVIKVLNQVNCAGKGRVRLINSDPLLRGKGASKRKYLLVSVLNRLRREGCDVRVITKDREPFGKVRTRNGVIHNKVLLVDARFDGQQRKRQLVFTGSHNLRSDATRGTSDVMLRVERPWVYRQYVTYFDQNLWKKLGRKS
;
A
#
# COMPACT_ATOMS: atom_id res chain seq x y z
N MET A 1 21.54 -21.94 -32.82
CA MET A 1 20.57 -21.93 -31.69
C MET A 1 20.94 -20.84 -30.68
N GLN A 2 20.23 -19.71 -30.67
CA GLN A 2 20.45 -18.65 -29.66
C GLN A 2 20.03 -19.15 -28.27
N LYS A 3 20.99 -19.30 -27.35
CA LYS A 3 20.72 -19.48 -25.91
C LYS A 3 19.85 -18.30 -25.45
N LYS A 4 18.54 -18.51 -25.22
CA LYS A 4 17.67 -17.54 -24.53
C LYS A 4 18.38 -17.15 -23.24
N ARG A 5 18.89 -15.91 -23.16
CA ARG A 5 19.44 -15.35 -21.93
C ARG A 5 18.33 -15.38 -20.87
N ARG A 6 18.38 -16.36 -19.96
CA ARG A 6 17.43 -16.47 -18.86
C ARG A 6 17.66 -15.28 -17.94
N GLY A 7 16.68 -14.38 -17.84
CA GLY A 7 16.68 -13.36 -16.79
C GLY A 7 16.62 -14.02 -15.41
N ASP A 8 17.24 -13.41 -14.40
CA ASP A 8 17.09 -13.84 -13.01
C ASP A 8 15.69 -13.44 -12.51
N VAL A 9 14.80 -14.43 -12.40
CA VAL A 9 13.44 -14.26 -11.87
C VAL A 9 13.37 -14.92 -10.52
N ARG A 10 12.93 -14.19 -9.49
CA ARG A 10 12.73 -14.71 -8.13
C ARG A 10 11.40 -14.23 -7.57
N VAL A 11 10.71 -15.10 -6.83
CA VAL A 11 9.33 -14.83 -6.37
C VAL A 11 9.20 -14.99 -4.85
N ILE A 12 8.55 -14.03 -4.20
CA ILE A 12 8.06 -14.17 -2.81
C ILE A 12 6.54 -14.35 -2.87
N LEU A 13 6.05 -15.47 -2.36
CA LEU A 13 4.63 -15.83 -2.34
C LEU A 13 4.07 -15.76 -0.92
N GLY A 14 2.98 -15.02 -0.74
CA GLY A 14 2.16 -15.10 0.47
C GLY A 14 1.23 -16.30 0.38
N SER A 15 1.27 -17.21 1.35
CA SER A 15 0.40 -18.40 1.38
C SER A 15 -0.61 -18.38 2.53
N GLY A 16 -0.76 -17.23 3.18
CA GLY A 16 -1.78 -16.99 4.21
C GLY A 16 -3.08 -16.52 3.57
N CYS A 17 -4.21 -17.01 4.06
CA CYS A 17 -5.54 -16.58 3.61
C CYS A 17 -6.12 -15.43 4.47
N GLU A 18 -5.43 -15.04 5.56
CA GLU A 18 -5.96 -14.04 6.47
C GLU A 18 -6.21 -12.74 5.71
N THR A 19 -7.46 -12.32 5.68
CA THR A 19 -7.81 -11.04 5.07
C THR A 19 -7.25 -9.93 5.96
N GLY A 20 -6.68 -8.88 5.37
CA GLY A 20 -6.25 -7.69 6.12
C GLY A 20 -7.36 -7.05 6.98
N SER A 21 -8.62 -7.45 6.76
CA SER A 21 -9.81 -7.12 7.54
C SER A 21 -9.99 -7.97 8.82
N GLY A 22 -9.07 -8.86 9.17
CA GLY A 22 -9.15 -9.68 10.39
C GLY A 22 -10.27 -10.71 10.37
N GLY A 23 -10.82 -11.02 9.20
CA GLY A 23 -11.70 -12.18 9.03
C GLY A 23 -10.87 -13.45 9.15
N LYS A 24 -11.25 -14.33 10.09
CA LYS A 24 -10.71 -15.69 10.10
C LYS A 24 -11.19 -16.35 8.81
N CYS A 25 -10.27 -16.79 7.97
CA CYS A 25 -10.68 -17.60 6.82
C CYS A 25 -11.38 -18.86 7.32
N THR A 26 -12.34 -19.33 6.53
CA THR A 26 -12.96 -20.63 6.75
C THR A 26 -11.90 -21.74 6.61
N ARG A 27 -12.25 -22.96 7.03
CA ARG A 27 -11.36 -24.13 6.80
C ARG A 27 -11.17 -24.37 5.30
N SER A 28 -12.22 -24.21 4.48
CA SER A 28 -12.14 -24.36 3.03
C SER A 28 -11.27 -23.30 2.36
N GLU A 29 -11.38 -22.02 2.75
CA GLU A 29 -10.51 -20.95 2.23
C GLU A 29 -9.03 -21.18 2.57
N ARG A 30 -8.74 -21.71 3.76
CA ARG A 30 -7.38 -22.13 4.14
C ARG A 30 -6.87 -23.27 3.28
N ALA A 31 -7.71 -24.27 3.02
CA ALA A 31 -7.34 -25.42 2.19
C ALA A 31 -7.04 -24.96 0.76
N GLN A 32 -7.94 -24.17 0.16
CA GLN A 32 -7.77 -23.63 -1.19
C GLN A 32 -6.51 -22.77 -1.31
N ALA A 33 -6.27 -21.84 -0.37
CA ALA A 33 -5.07 -20.99 -0.41
C ALA A 33 -3.78 -21.82 -0.33
N ARG A 34 -3.78 -22.92 0.44
CA ARG A 34 -2.65 -23.85 0.53
C ARG A 34 -2.47 -24.63 -0.76
N GLU A 35 -3.55 -25.11 -1.36
CA GLU A 35 -3.53 -25.82 -2.63
C GLU A 35 -3.01 -24.95 -3.78
N ASN A 36 -3.59 -23.75 -3.96
CA ASN A 36 -3.12 -22.79 -4.95
C ASN A 36 -1.64 -22.45 -4.75
N SER A 37 -1.21 -22.26 -3.49
CA SER A 37 0.20 -22.01 -3.18
C SER A 37 1.11 -23.18 -3.53
N ARG A 38 0.64 -24.43 -3.37
CA ARG A 38 1.40 -25.63 -3.78
C ARG A 38 1.51 -25.71 -5.29
N GLU A 39 0.42 -25.47 -6.01
CA GLU A 39 0.40 -25.50 -7.47
C GLU A 39 1.31 -24.42 -8.07
N ILE A 40 1.19 -23.16 -7.64
CA ILE A 40 2.05 -22.07 -8.09
C ILE A 40 3.52 -22.41 -7.81
N ARG A 41 3.83 -22.96 -6.62
CA ARG A 41 5.19 -23.39 -6.28
C ARG A 41 5.68 -24.50 -7.20
N ARG A 42 4.82 -25.45 -7.59
CA ARG A 42 5.15 -26.53 -8.53
C ARG A 42 5.50 -25.96 -9.91
N ILE A 43 4.65 -25.09 -10.45
CA ILE A 43 4.86 -24.43 -11.75
C ILE A 43 6.18 -23.67 -11.76
N LEU A 44 6.42 -22.83 -10.75
CA LEU A 44 7.64 -22.03 -10.65
C LEU A 44 8.90 -22.90 -10.50
N LYS A 45 8.83 -23.98 -9.70
CA LYS A 45 9.94 -24.93 -9.57
C LYS A 45 10.26 -25.64 -10.88
N ASN A 46 9.24 -26.07 -11.63
CA ASN A 46 9.43 -26.69 -12.94
C ASN A 46 10.12 -25.73 -13.92
N GLY A 47 9.79 -24.44 -13.83
CA GLY A 47 10.47 -23.36 -14.55
C GLY A 47 11.86 -22.98 -14.00
N LYS A 48 12.38 -23.68 -12.98
CA LYS A 48 13.62 -23.36 -12.26
C LYS A 48 13.65 -21.93 -11.69
N VAL A 49 12.49 -21.39 -11.31
CA VAL A 49 12.35 -20.07 -10.67
C VAL A 49 12.42 -20.23 -9.15
N PRO A 50 13.38 -19.60 -8.45
CA PRO A 50 13.44 -19.62 -6.99
C PRO A 50 12.20 -18.97 -6.36
N VAL A 51 11.60 -19.67 -5.38
CA VAL A 51 10.40 -19.20 -4.67
C VAL A 51 10.60 -19.23 -3.15
N ARG A 52 10.31 -18.12 -2.49
CA ARG A 52 10.18 -18.03 -1.03
C ARG A 52 8.70 -17.93 -0.66
N VAL A 53 8.22 -18.88 0.14
CA VAL A 53 6.84 -18.86 0.65
C VAL A 53 6.79 -18.30 2.07
N CYS A 54 5.88 -17.36 2.31
CA CYS A 54 5.60 -16.79 3.62
C CYS A 54 4.11 -17.03 3.95
N GLY A 55 3.83 -17.97 4.87
CA GLY A 55 2.46 -18.23 5.35
C GLY A 55 1.88 -17.15 6.27
N LYS A 56 2.74 -16.22 6.71
CA LYS A 56 2.47 -15.03 7.52
C LYS A 56 3.27 -13.87 6.93
N SER A 57 3.40 -12.75 7.63
CA SER A 57 4.40 -11.73 7.29
C SER A 57 5.79 -12.35 7.10
N CYS A 58 6.52 -11.97 6.05
CA CYS A 58 7.90 -12.44 5.83
C CYS A 58 8.86 -11.88 6.87
N LEU A 59 8.56 -10.67 7.38
CA LEU A 59 9.34 -9.94 8.36
C LEU A 59 8.60 -9.85 9.71
N VAL A 60 9.38 -9.74 10.79
CA VAL A 60 8.84 -9.61 12.17
C VAL A 60 8.38 -8.19 12.45
N GLY A 61 7.32 -8.05 13.26
CA GLY A 61 6.86 -6.79 13.80
C GLY A 61 7.75 -6.27 14.93
N ARG A 62 7.28 -5.20 15.59
CA ARG A 62 7.98 -4.59 16.74
C ARG A 62 8.15 -5.56 17.91
N ASP A 63 7.20 -6.45 18.10
CA ASP A 63 7.17 -7.46 19.17
C ASP A 63 8.07 -8.68 18.89
N GLY A 64 8.87 -8.64 17.82
CA GLY A 64 9.68 -9.77 17.36
C GLY A 64 8.85 -10.90 16.74
N LYS A 65 7.51 -10.79 16.69
CA LYS A 65 6.63 -11.82 16.15
C LYS A 65 6.35 -11.55 14.69
N ARG A 66 6.23 -12.62 13.89
CA ARG A 66 5.70 -12.50 12.53
C ARG A 66 4.22 -12.19 12.62
N GLY A 67 3.82 -11.01 12.18
CA GLY A 67 2.40 -10.68 12.13
C GLY A 67 1.71 -11.38 10.96
N LYS A 68 0.47 -10.96 10.71
CA LYS A 68 -0.55 -11.82 10.12
C LYS A 68 -0.29 -12.28 8.68
N ILE A 69 0.15 -11.38 7.81
CA ILE A 69 0.22 -11.65 6.36
C ILE A 69 1.41 -11.01 5.65
N MET A 70 1.84 -11.66 4.57
CA MET A 70 2.65 -11.04 3.51
C MET A 70 1.67 -10.32 2.58
N HIS A 71 1.70 -9.00 2.58
CA HIS A 71 0.72 -8.17 1.89
C HIS A 71 1.36 -7.18 0.90
N ALA A 72 2.68 -7.15 0.79
CA ALA A 72 3.39 -6.35 -0.20
C ALA A 72 3.10 -6.84 -1.62
N LYS A 73 2.74 -5.91 -2.51
CA LYS A 73 2.37 -6.18 -3.90
C LYS A 73 3.17 -5.25 -4.81
N PHE A 74 4.35 -5.70 -5.20
CA PHE A 74 5.21 -4.95 -6.10
C PHE A 74 6.06 -5.87 -6.96
N PHE A 75 6.53 -5.34 -8.08
CA PHE A 75 7.54 -5.95 -8.93
C PHE A 75 8.75 -5.05 -9.05
N LEU A 76 9.91 -5.67 -9.18
CA LEU A 76 11.16 -5.01 -9.54
C LEU A 76 11.58 -5.52 -10.90
N ILE A 77 11.65 -4.61 -11.87
CA ILE A 77 12.01 -4.93 -13.24
C ILE A 77 13.32 -4.23 -13.56
N GLN A 78 14.31 -5.05 -13.96
CA GLN A 78 15.63 -4.60 -14.36
C GLN A 78 15.95 -5.16 -15.75
N LYS A 79 16.30 -4.28 -16.69
CA LYS A 79 16.75 -4.64 -18.05
C LYS A 79 17.88 -3.68 -18.47
N GLY A 80 19.10 -4.19 -18.64
CA GLY A 80 20.26 -3.32 -18.89
C GLY A 80 20.45 -2.31 -17.74
N SER A 81 20.45 -1.01 -18.05
CA SER A 81 20.47 0.09 -17.08
C SER A 81 19.09 0.48 -16.53
N ASP A 82 18.00 0.03 -17.15
CA ASP A 82 16.64 0.35 -16.73
C ASP A 82 16.30 -0.30 -15.40
N ARG A 83 15.69 0.48 -14.50
CA ARG A 83 15.21 0.04 -13.18
C ARG A 83 13.83 0.62 -12.94
N LYS A 84 12.84 -0.24 -12.74
CA LYS A 84 11.44 0.14 -12.53
C LYS A 84 10.88 -0.54 -11.29
N VAL A 85 10.19 0.23 -10.47
CA VAL A 85 9.32 -0.28 -9.41
C VAL A 85 7.90 -0.26 -9.93
N VAL A 86 7.22 -1.40 -9.90
CA VAL A 86 5.79 -1.50 -10.16
C VAL A 86 5.11 -1.71 -8.81
N GLN A 87 4.25 -0.79 -8.39
CA GLN A 87 3.51 -0.86 -7.13
C GLN A 87 2.01 -0.96 -7.43
N THR A 88 1.29 -1.84 -6.74
CA THR A 88 -0.17 -1.98 -6.91
C THR A 88 -0.89 -2.27 -5.59
N SER A 89 -2.20 -1.96 -5.56
CA SER A 89 -3.10 -2.36 -4.48
C SER A 89 -3.66 -3.78 -4.63
N THR A 90 -3.44 -4.42 -5.79
CA THR A 90 -4.03 -5.69 -6.22
C THR A 90 -3.36 -6.92 -5.62
N ASN A 91 -4.15 -7.84 -5.04
CA ASN A 91 -3.69 -9.23 -4.92
C ASN A 91 -3.91 -9.93 -6.27
N PHE A 92 -2.95 -10.71 -6.73
CA PHE A 92 -3.02 -11.46 -8.00
C PHE A 92 -3.86 -12.73 -7.85
N MET A 93 -5.13 -12.55 -7.52
CA MET A 93 -6.16 -13.58 -7.48
C MET A 93 -7.30 -13.17 -8.42
N ASP A 94 -7.87 -14.10 -9.18
CA ASP A 94 -8.83 -13.82 -10.26
C ASP A 94 -9.99 -12.92 -9.85
N ASN A 95 -10.56 -13.17 -8.67
CA ASN A 95 -11.67 -12.36 -8.15
C ASN A 95 -11.26 -10.92 -7.81
N GLN A 96 -10.02 -10.70 -7.36
CA GLN A 96 -9.52 -9.39 -6.94
C GLN A 96 -8.88 -8.58 -8.07
N MET A 97 -8.43 -9.24 -9.14
CA MET A 97 -8.00 -8.57 -10.36
C MET A 97 -9.14 -7.84 -11.06
N ARG A 98 -10.39 -8.26 -10.82
CA ARG A 98 -11.60 -7.61 -11.35
C ARG A 98 -12.06 -6.39 -10.54
N HIS A 99 -11.41 -6.06 -9.43
CA HIS A 99 -11.77 -4.91 -8.59
C HIS A 99 -11.21 -3.59 -9.14
N ALA A 100 -11.74 -2.46 -8.66
CA ALA A 100 -11.09 -1.16 -8.86
C ALA A 100 -9.80 -1.10 -8.04
N GLN A 101 -8.67 -0.98 -8.72
CA GLN A 101 -7.32 -1.04 -8.16
C GLN A 101 -6.46 0.08 -8.77
N ASP A 102 -5.30 0.35 -8.19
CA ASP A 102 -4.30 1.19 -8.84
C ASP A 102 -3.00 0.43 -9.09
N LEU A 103 -2.28 0.88 -10.11
CA LEU A 103 -0.96 0.41 -10.46
C LEU A 103 -0.15 1.62 -10.92
N ILE A 104 1.07 1.74 -10.41
CA ILE A 104 2.02 2.77 -10.82
C ILE A 104 3.35 2.14 -11.15
N VAL A 105 3.95 2.58 -12.26
CA VAL A 105 5.29 2.21 -12.69
C VAL A 105 6.20 3.43 -12.50
N VAL A 106 7.25 3.27 -11.70
CA VAL A 106 8.18 4.35 -11.39
C VAL A 106 9.59 3.98 -11.85
N PRO A 107 10.13 4.66 -12.87
CA PRO A 107 11.53 4.53 -13.27
C PRO A 107 12.43 5.41 -12.39
N ASP A 108 12.73 4.96 -11.17
CA ASP A 108 13.60 5.65 -10.22
C ASP A 108 14.61 4.67 -9.63
N ARG A 109 15.92 4.90 -9.88
CA ARG A 109 17.00 3.99 -9.45
C ARG A 109 17.17 3.95 -7.93
N GLY A 110 17.02 5.09 -7.25
CA GLY A 110 17.08 5.17 -5.78
C GLY A 110 15.91 4.42 -5.14
N LEU A 111 14.71 4.60 -5.70
CA LEU A 111 13.52 3.87 -5.25
C LEU A 111 13.67 2.37 -5.52
N PHE A 112 14.16 1.98 -6.69
CA PHE A 112 14.43 0.59 -7.01
C PHE A 112 15.38 -0.06 -5.99
N ARG A 113 16.51 0.61 -5.68
CA ARG A 113 17.46 0.11 -4.67
C ARG A 113 16.81 -0.07 -3.30
N PHE A 114 15.96 0.87 -2.87
CA PHE A 114 15.21 0.73 -1.62
C PHE A 114 14.28 -0.49 -1.64
N TYR A 115 13.52 -0.68 -2.71
CA TYR A 115 12.61 -1.82 -2.84
C TYR A 115 13.36 -3.14 -2.96
N GLU A 116 14.49 -3.18 -3.66
CA GLU A 116 15.36 -4.36 -3.76
C GLU A 116 15.92 -4.74 -2.39
N GLN A 117 16.38 -3.75 -1.63
CA GLN A 117 16.80 -3.93 -0.24
C GLN A 117 15.69 -4.46 0.65
N TYR A 118 14.46 -3.99 0.48
CA TYR A 118 13.29 -4.49 1.19
C TYR A 118 12.94 -5.92 0.77
N TRP A 119 12.95 -6.21 -0.54
CA TRP A 119 12.72 -7.54 -1.10
C TRP A 119 13.73 -8.56 -0.58
N ASN A 120 15.02 -8.21 -0.58
CA ASN A 120 16.09 -9.08 -0.08
C ASN A 120 15.93 -9.38 1.41
N ARG A 121 15.43 -8.43 2.20
CA ARG A 121 15.10 -8.63 3.61
C ARG A 121 13.93 -9.59 3.79
N MET A 122 12.87 -9.43 3.00
CA MET A 122 11.75 -10.40 3.00
C MET A 122 12.20 -11.79 2.55
N TRP A 123 13.07 -11.88 1.54
CA TRP A 123 13.64 -13.13 1.04
C TRP A 123 14.43 -13.88 2.11
N LYS A 124 15.29 -13.15 2.83
CA LYS A 124 16.08 -13.66 3.96
C LYS A 124 15.28 -13.76 5.28
N ARG A 125 14.05 -13.23 5.30
CA ARG A 125 13.15 -13.15 6.48
C ARG A 125 13.79 -12.45 7.69
N GLN A 126 14.65 -11.48 7.43
CA GLN A 126 15.41 -10.76 8.45
C GLN A 126 15.49 -9.27 8.09
N TRP A 127 15.31 -8.41 9.09
CA TRP A 127 15.45 -6.97 8.88
C TRP A 127 16.91 -6.51 8.73
N GLY A 128 17.85 -7.23 9.34
CA GLY A 128 19.22 -6.76 9.51
C GLY A 128 19.23 -5.37 10.15
N SER A 129 20.00 -4.45 9.58
CA SER A 129 20.12 -3.06 10.05
C SER A 129 18.81 -2.25 10.09
N TRP A 130 17.69 -2.74 9.52
CA TRP A 130 16.38 -2.08 9.56
C TRP A 130 15.51 -2.49 10.77
N GLY A 131 15.98 -3.40 11.63
CA GLY A 131 15.17 -4.04 12.67
C GLY A 131 14.64 -3.13 13.77
N GLY A 132 15.36 -2.04 14.09
CA GLY A 132 15.08 -1.20 15.25
C GLY A 132 14.46 0.18 14.99
N SER A 133 14.38 0.66 13.75
CA SER A 133 13.86 2.02 13.49
C SER A 133 13.10 2.17 12.18
N ASP A 134 12.13 3.09 12.18
CA ASP A 134 11.37 3.46 10.99
C ASP A 134 12.15 4.36 10.03
N ALA A 135 13.20 5.03 10.51
CA ALA A 135 14.04 5.90 9.69
C ALA A 135 14.67 5.11 8.54
N ARG A 136 15.20 3.91 8.83
CA ARG A 136 15.79 3.02 7.83
C ARG A 136 14.76 2.29 6.97
N ARG A 137 13.48 2.30 7.37
CA ARG A 137 12.35 1.74 6.60
C ARG A 137 11.70 2.79 5.70
N SER A 138 12.31 3.95 5.52
CA SER A 138 11.90 4.96 4.55
C SER A 138 13.12 5.48 3.79
N GLN A 139 13.01 5.65 2.49
CA GLN A 139 14.10 6.23 1.71
C GLN A 139 13.59 7.02 0.52
N PHE A 140 14.19 8.18 0.27
CA PHE A 140 13.97 8.96 -0.94
C PHE A 140 14.54 8.23 -2.17
N GLY A 141 13.82 8.33 -3.29
CA GLY A 141 14.34 7.98 -4.60
C GLY A 141 15.42 8.94 -5.08
N SER A 142 15.94 8.69 -6.28
CA SER A 142 17.07 9.42 -6.88
C SER A 142 16.85 10.92 -7.03
N ALA A 143 15.61 11.37 -7.23
CA ALA A 143 15.31 12.78 -7.53
C ALA A 143 14.43 13.45 -6.45
N ASN A 144 14.41 12.94 -5.22
CA ASN A 144 13.57 13.39 -4.08
C ASN A 144 12.04 13.45 -4.33
N GLY A 145 11.58 13.13 -5.54
CA GLY A 145 10.18 13.10 -5.96
C GLY A 145 9.47 11.79 -5.63
N THR A 146 10.17 10.80 -5.05
CA THR A 146 9.56 9.58 -4.56
C THR A 146 10.12 9.17 -3.20
N VAL A 147 9.31 8.49 -2.39
CA VAL A 147 9.75 7.90 -1.11
C VAL A 147 9.12 6.52 -0.96
N GLY A 148 9.95 5.51 -0.73
CA GLY A 148 9.48 4.18 -0.36
C GLY A 148 9.33 4.07 1.15
N HIS A 149 8.31 3.35 1.61
CA HIS A 149 7.99 3.14 3.02
C HIS A 149 7.70 1.66 3.25
N ALA A 150 8.61 0.96 3.93
CA ALA A 150 8.50 -0.47 4.23
C ALA A 150 7.78 -0.72 5.56
N TYR A 151 7.05 -1.84 5.62
CA TYR A 151 6.34 -2.33 6.80
C TYR A 151 6.78 -3.75 7.15
N PRO A 152 6.55 -4.27 8.37
CA PRO A 152 5.97 -3.59 9.54
C PRO A 152 6.68 -2.30 9.96
N ARG A 153 5.98 -1.38 10.64
CA ARG A 153 6.57 -0.17 11.27
C ARG A 153 6.69 -0.34 12.78
N VAL A 154 7.75 0.22 13.38
CA VAL A 154 7.96 0.19 14.85
C VAL A 154 7.32 1.39 15.57
N GLY A 155 7.21 2.53 14.89
CA GLY A 155 6.79 3.80 15.44
C GLY A 155 5.30 4.10 15.25
N ARG A 156 4.99 5.39 15.09
CA ARG A 156 3.62 5.89 14.93
C ARG A 156 3.00 5.40 13.63
N ASP A 157 1.66 5.40 13.58
CA ASP A 157 0.96 5.01 12.37
C ASP A 157 1.37 5.92 11.20
N PRO A 158 1.86 5.36 10.09
CA PRO A 158 2.45 6.13 9.01
C PRO A 158 1.44 7.01 8.27
N VAL A 159 0.17 6.61 8.20
CA VAL A 159 -0.86 7.45 7.56
C VAL A 159 -1.22 8.63 8.46
N ILE A 160 -1.37 8.38 9.77
CA ILE A 160 -1.54 9.47 10.74
C ILE A 160 -0.33 10.41 10.74
N LYS A 161 0.89 9.87 10.65
CA LYS A 161 2.13 10.67 10.55
C LYS A 161 2.09 11.58 9.32
N VAL A 162 1.77 11.05 8.15
CA VAL A 162 1.65 11.83 6.90
C VAL A 162 0.58 12.91 7.04
N LEU A 163 -0.62 12.57 7.53
CA LEU A 163 -1.70 13.54 7.68
C LEU A 163 -1.40 14.63 8.71
N ASN A 164 -0.59 14.35 9.74
CA ASN A 164 -0.12 15.35 10.69
C ASN A 164 0.91 16.33 10.10
N GLN A 165 1.57 15.96 9.00
CA GLN A 165 2.47 16.85 8.28
C GLN A 165 1.73 17.78 7.32
N VAL A 166 0.42 17.57 7.10
CA VAL A 166 -0.41 18.43 6.24
C VAL A 166 -0.81 19.69 7.00
N ASN A 167 -0.62 20.83 6.34
CA ASN A 167 -1.12 22.14 6.74
C ASN A 167 -1.93 22.72 5.56
N CYS A 168 -3.21 23.01 5.81
CA CYS A 168 -4.14 23.43 4.76
C CYS A 168 -3.98 24.90 4.36
N ALA A 169 -3.45 25.74 5.25
CA ALA A 169 -3.32 27.19 5.06
C ALA A 169 -4.58 27.84 4.44
N GLY A 170 -5.78 27.44 4.92
CA GLY A 170 -7.07 27.93 4.45
C GLY A 170 -7.53 27.47 3.05
N LYS A 171 -6.67 26.82 2.25
CA LYS A 171 -7.00 26.36 0.89
C LYS A 171 -6.26 25.06 0.53
N GLY A 172 -6.56 23.96 1.21
CA GLY A 172 -5.94 22.65 0.94
C GLY A 172 -6.91 21.62 0.35
N ARG A 173 -6.39 20.52 -0.19
CA ARG A 173 -7.19 19.37 -0.62
C ARG A 173 -6.58 18.07 -0.10
N VAL A 174 -7.43 17.22 0.49
CA VAL A 174 -7.07 15.86 0.89
C VAL A 174 -8.11 14.88 0.38
N ARG A 175 -7.65 13.84 -0.31
CA ARG A 175 -8.50 12.73 -0.78
C ARG A 175 -7.98 11.42 -0.24
N LEU A 176 -8.85 10.60 0.33
CA LEU A 176 -8.48 9.29 0.86
C LEU A 176 -9.37 8.22 0.25
N ILE A 177 -8.78 7.21 -0.39
CA ILE A 177 -9.46 5.99 -0.82
C ILE A 177 -8.86 4.82 -0.05
N ASN A 178 -9.70 4.00 0.58
CA ASN A 178 -9.21 2.75 1.14
C ASN A 178 -10.20 1.60 1.06
N SER A 179 -9.66 0.41 0.82
CA SER A 179 -10.43 -0.82 0.75
C SER A 179 -10.87 -1.37 2.10
N ASP A 180 -10.45 -0.77 3.21
CA ASP A 180 -10.90 -1.14 4.54
C ASP A 180 -11.92 -0.16 5.10
N PRO A 181 -12.89 -0.64 5.91
CA PRO A 181 -13.74 0.25 6.70
C PRO A 181 -12.88 0.99 7.74
N LEU A 182 -13.05 2.30 7.82
CA LEU A 182 -12.51 3.16 8.87
C LEU A 182 -13.32 3.06 10.15
N LEU A 183 -14.66 2.92 10.08
CA LEU A 183 -15.53 2.93 11.25
C LEU A 183 -15.89 1.54 11.74
N ARG A 184 -16.07 0.55 10.86
CA ARG A 184 -16.51 -0.81 11.23
C ARG A 184 -15.33 -1.81 11.31
N GLY A 185 -15.41 -2.85 12.15
CA GLY A 185 -14.39 -3.93 12.25
C GLY A 185 -13.83 -4.18 13.67
N LYS A 186 -13.39 -5.43 13.94
CA LYS A 186 -12.83 -5.89 15.23
C LYS A 186 -11.41 -5.31 15.48
N GLY A 187 -11.13 -4.82 16.70
CA GLY A 187 -9.83 -4.22 17.10
C GLY A 187 -9.80 -2.68 17.11
N ALA A 188 -10.97 -2.07 17.33
CA ALA A 188 -11.32 -0.74 16.88
C ALA A 188 -11.79 0.16 18.02
N SER A 189 -10.91 1.00 18.54
CA SER A 189 -11.34 2.25 19.17
C SER A 189 -10.29 3.33 18.90
N LYS A 190 -9.12 3.27 19.54
CA LYS A 190 -8.14 4.39 19.54
C LYS A 190 -7.66 4.86 18.16
N ARG A 191 -7.18 3.97 17.28
CA ARG A 191 -6.64 4.39 15.96
C ARG A 191 -7.71 5.02 15.05
N LYS A 192 -8.95 4.54 15.12
CA LYS A 192 -10.06 5.08 14.33
C LYS A 192 -10.37 6.51 14.75
N TYR A 193 -10.53 6.73 16.06
CA TYR A 193 -10.72 8.07 16.60
C TYR A 193 -9.56 9.00 16.23
N LEU A 194 -8.32 8.54 16.29
CA LEU A 194 -7.17 9.35 15.87
C LEU A 194 -7.23 9.73 14.39
N LEU A 195 -7.52 8.79 13.49
CA LEU A 195 -7.62 9.10 12.06
C LEU A 195 -8.78 10.07 11.78
N VAL A 196 -9.97 9.83 12.34
CA VAL A 196 -11.13 10.71 12.18
C VAL A 196 -10.85 12.10 12.78
N SER A 197 -10.21 12.17 13.95
CA SER A 197 -9.79 13.42 14.58
C SER A 197 -8.84 14.22 13.70
N VAL A 198 -7.84 13.56 13.10
CA VAL A 198 -6.90 14.21 12.18
C VAL A 198 -7.62 14.69 10.91
N LEU A 199 -8.54 13.91 10.34
CA LEU A 199 -9.33 14.35 9.18
C LEU A 199 -10.23 15.55 9.50
N ASN A 200 -10.85 15.57 10.68
CA ASN A 200 -11.66 16.70 11.14
C ASN A 200 -10.81 17.93 11.43
N ARG A 201 -9.60 17.77 12.00
CA ARG A 201 -8.62 18.85 12.14
C ARG A 201 -8.32 19.48 10.78
N LEU A 202 -7.99 18.67 9.78
CA LEU A 202 -7.68 19.17 8.43
C LEU A 202 -8.85 19.92 7.79
N ARG A 203 -10.10 19.46 8.01
CA ARG A 203 -11.29 20.22 7.59
C ARG A 203 -11.38 21.58 8.26
N ARG A 204 -11.19 21.65 9.58
CA ARG A 204 -11.21 22.92 10.34
C ARG A 204 -10.08 23.86 9.94
N GLU A 205 -8.94 23.33 9.51
CA GLU A 205 -7.81 24.12 8.98
C GLU A 205 -8.04 24.63 7.53
N GLY A 206 -9.18 24.27 6.91
CA GLY A 206 -9.55 24.73 5.57
C GLY A 206 -9.17 23.79 4.43
N CYS A 207 -8.90 22.50 4.69
CA CYS A 207 -8.82 21.52 3.62
C CYS A 207 -10.21 21.06 3.18
N ASP A 208 -10.41 20.96 1.87
CA ASP A 208 -11.45 20.11 1.29
C ASP A 208 -11.03 18.63 1.47
N VAL A 209 -11.58 17.98 2.49
CA VAL A 209 -11.30 16.58 2.84
C VAL A 209 -12.44 15.69 2.38
N ARG A 210 -12.13 14.78 1.45
CA ARG A 210 -13.05 13.74 0.98
C ARG A 210 -12.44 12.37 1.19
N VAL A 211 -13.27 11.43 1.62
CA VAL A 211 -12.87 10.06 1.93
C VAL A 211 -13.81 9.13 1.17
N ILE A 212 -13.31 8.01 0.67
CA ILE A 212 -14.10 6.92 0.08
C ILE A 212 -13.58 5.62 0.68
N THR A 213 -14.43 4.91 1.41
CA THR A 213 -14.04 3.63 2.05
C THR A 213 -15.12 2.57 1.85
N LYS A 214 -14.99 1.42 2.54
CA LYS A 214 -16.09 0.44 2.62
C LYS A 214 -17.21 0.85 3.58
N ASP A 215 -17.05 1.92 4.36
CA ASP A 215 -18.12 2.44 5.22
C ASP A 215 -19.17 3.19 4.38
N ARG A 216 -20.45 3.09 4.74
CA ARG A 216 -21.53 3.82 4.06
C ARG A 216 -21.54 5.30 4.46
N GLU A 217 -21.59 5.58 5.76
CA GLU A 217 -21.58 6.95 6.30
C GLU A 217 -20.51 7.10 7.40
N PRO A 218 -19.89 8.29 7.57
CA PRO A 218 -20.02 9.50 6.74
C PRO A 218 -19.11 9.49 5.49
N PHE A 219 -18.29 8.45 5.33
CA PHE A 219 -17.18 8.39 4.37
C PHE A 219 -17.53 7.90 2.97
N GLY A 220 -18.79 7.59 2.66
CA GLY A 220 -19.22 7.20 1.30
C GLY A 220 -18.70 5.82 0.84
N LYS A 221 -19.62 4.99 0.33
CA LYS A 221 -19.32 3.67 -0.24
C LYS A 221 -19.62 3.65 -1.74
N VAL A 222 -18.59 3.54 -2.57
CA VAL A 222 -18.76 3.41 -4.03
C VAL A 222 -18.62 1.94 -4.46
N ARG A 223 -19.56 1.48 -5.30
CA ARG A 223 -19.34 0.33 -6.18
C ARG A 223 -19.03 0.85 -7.57
N THR A 224 -18.00 0.29 -8.20
CA THR A 224 -17.65 0.62 -9.58
C THR A 224 -18.22 -0.45 -10.52
N ARG A 225 -18.29 -0.16 -11.83
CA ARG A 225 -18.61 -1.16 -12.86
C ARG A 225 -17.66 -2.37 -12.78
N ASN A 226 -16.43 -2.13 -12.31
CA ASN A 226 -15.37 -3.12 -12.11
C ASN A 226 -15.33 -3.57 -10.63
N GLY A 227 -16.48 -3.86 -10.02
CA GLY A 227 -16.55 -4.37 -8.65
C GLY A 227 -16.27 -3.35 -7.53
N VAL A 228 -15.82 -3.86 -6.39
CA VAL A 228 -15.61 -3.08 -5.15
C VAL A 228 -14.29 -2.31 -5.21
N ILE A 229 -14.26 -1.11 -4.63
CA ILE A 229 -13.02 -0.36 -4.44
C ILE A 229 -12.01 -1.18 -3.63
N HIS A 230 -10.82 -1.33 -4.20
CA HIS A 230 -9.68 -1.98 -3.56
C HIS A 230 -8.40 -1.12 -3.58
N ASN A 231 -8.48 0.11 -4.10
CA ASN A 231 -7.44 1.14 -4.02
C ASN A 231 -7.05 1.49 -2.58
N LYS A 232 -5.81 1.91 -2.39
CA LYS A 232 -5.23 2.37 -1.12
C LYS A 232 -4.43 3.63 -1.36
N VAL A 233 -5.15 4.74 -1.47
CA VAL A 233 -4.61 6.00 -2.00
C VAL A 233 -4.87 7.13 -1.01
N LEU A 234 -3.86 7.96 -0.76
CA LEU A 234 -3.99 9.25 -0.10
C LEU A 234 -3.40 10.33 -1.02
N LEU A 235 -4.20 11.32 -1.37
CA LEU A 235 -3.81 12.47 -2.17
C LEU A 235 -3.77 13.72 -1.30
N VAL A 236 -2.70 14.50 -1.42
CA VAL A 236 -2.53 15.78 -0.71
C VAL A 236 -2.16 16.85 -1.74
N ASP A 237 -2.92 17.94 -1.75
CA ASP A 237 -2.55 19.22 -2.39
C ASP A 237 -2.69 20.32 -1.34
N ALA A 238 -1.62 20.51 -0.58
CA ALA A 238 -1.55 21.39 0.59
C ALA A 238 -0.08 21.64 0.96
N ARG A 239 0.18 22.53 1.93
CA ARG A 239 1.50 22.61 2.55
C ARG A 239 1.78 21.29 3.27
N PHE A 240 3.04 20.84 3.20
CA PHE A 240 3.41 19.53 3.71
C PHE A 240 4.80 19.57 4.35
N ASP A 241 4.94 19.00 5.55
CA ASP A 241 6.22 18.82 6.25
C ASP A 241 7.00 20.13 6.43
N GLY A 242 6.31 21.16 6.95
CA GLY A 242 6.88 22.49 7.21
C GLY A 242 7.09 23.36 5.96
N GLN A 243 6.84 22.84 4.76
CA GLN A 243 7.04 23.59 3.51
C GLN A 243 5.99 24.69 3.33
N GLN A 244 6.43 25.88 2.91
CA GLN A 244 5.53 27.03 2.67
C GLN A 244 4.74 26.92 1.36
N ARG A 245 5.28 26.22 0.37
CA ARG A 245 4.61 25.96 -0.91
C ARG A 245 3.73 24.72 -0.80
N LYS A 246 2.58 24.75 -1.50
CA LYS A 246 1.75 23.56 -1.66
C LYS A 246 2.50 22.48 -2.41
N ARG A 247 2.27 21.24 -2.03
CA ARG A 247 2.89 20.04 -2.60
C ARG A 247 1.78 19.13 -3.10
N GLN A 248 1.94 18.59 -4.30
CA GLN A 248 1.01 17.63 -4.89
C GLN A 248 1.56 16.21 -4.73
N LEU A 249 1.02 15.49 -3.75
CA LEU A 249 1.53 14.20 -3.28
C LEU A 249 0.50 13.10 -3.52
N VAL A 250 1.00 11.96 -4.00
CA VAL A 250 0.26 10.71 -4.09
C VAL A 250 0.93 9.70 -3.18
N PHE A 251 0.20 9.16 -2.22
CA PHE A 251 0.60 8.03 -1.41
C PHE A 251 -0.21 6.82 -1.86
N THR A 252 0.46 5.75 -2.31
CA THR A 252 -0.22 4.51 -2.73
C THR A 252 0.56 3.26 -2.37
N GLY A 253 -0.10 2.10 -2.32
CA GLY A 253 0.56 0.81 -2.21
C GLY A 253 -0.37 -0.30 -1.77
N SER A 254 0.22 -1.22 -1.00
CA SER A 254 -0.51 -2.38 -0.51
C SER A 254 -1.12 -2.18 0.88
N HIS A 255 -0.71 -1.14 1.61
CA HIS A 255 -1.08 -0.89 3.00
C HIS A 255 -2.59 -0.63 3.20
N ASN A 256 -3.15 -1.34 4.17
CA ASN A 256 -4.50 -1.11 4.66
C ASN A 256 -4.51 -0.09 5.82
N LEU A 257 -5.61 0.63 6.01
CA LEU A 257 -5.76 1.59 7.12
C LEU A 257 -6.21 0.94 8.42
N ARG A 258 -5.69 -0.24 8.78
CA ARG A 258 -5.95 -0.87 10.08
C ARG A 258 -4.69 -0.97 10.92
N SER A 259 -4.85 -0.96 12.24
CA SER A 259 -3.73 -0.99 13.19
C SER A 259 -2.88 -2.25 13.09
N ASP A 260 -3.48 -3.40 12.76
CA ASP A 260 -2.76 -4.65 12.55
C ASP A 260 -2.00 -4.67 11.22
N ALA A 261 -2.50 -3.98 10.20
CA ALA A 261 -1.84 -3.85 8.90
C ALA A 261 -0.62 -2.90 8.91
N THR A 262 -0.53 -1.94 9.84
CA THR A 262 0.65 -1.05 9.88
C THR A 262 1.77 -1.56 10.77
N ARG A 263 1.47 -2.50 11.69
CA ARG A 263 2.43 -2.98 12.72
C ARG A 263 2.81 -4.45 12.62
N GLY A 264 2.06 -5.25 11.86
CA GLY A 264 2.26 -6.70 11.80
C GLY A 264 2.45 -7.29 10.40
N THR A 265 2.13 -6.57 9.33
CA THR A 265 2.16 -7.12 7.97
C THR A 265 3.35 -6.62 7.17
N SER A 266 3.89 -7.49 6.31
CA SER A 266 4.87 -7.06 5.29
C SER A 266 4.08 -6.31 4.23
N ASP A 267 4.19 -4.99 4.23
CA ASP A 267 3.45 -4.06 3.36
C ASP A 267 4.40 -3.01 2.81
N VAL A 268 3.91 -2.20 1.87
CA VAL A 268 4.67 -1.06 1.35
C VAL A 268 3.75 0.11 1.01
N MET A 269 4.26 1.32 1.21
CA MET A 269 3.66 2.57 0.77
C MET A 269 4.69 3.34 -0.05
N LEU A 270 4.24 3.94 -1.14
CA LEU A 270 5.02 4.75 -2.06
C LEU A 270 4.45 6.16 -2.03
N ARG A 271 5.29 7.14 -1.74
CA ARG A 271 4.99 8.56 -2.02
C ARG A 271 5.53 8.91 -3.39
N VAL A 272 4.73 9.59 -4.20
CA VAL A 272 5.13 10.21 -5.47
C VAL A 272 4.74 11.67 -5.46
N GLU A 273 5.67 12.52 -5.86
CA GLU A 273 5.52 13.95 -5.95
C GLU A 273 5.81 14.41 -7.38
N ARG A 274 4.77 14.28 -8.20
CA ARG A 274 4.77 14.65 -9.62
C ARG A 274 3.39 15.21 -9.96
N PRO A 275 3.27 16.49 -10.37
CA PRO A 275 1.98 17.12 -10.64
C PRO A 275 1.08 16.33 -11.60
N TRP A 276 1.66 15.77 -12.66
CA TRP A 276 0.91 14.97 -13.63
C TRP A 276 0.37 13.67 -13.04
N VAL A 277 1.12 12.99 -12.16
CA VAL A 277 0.66 11.78 -11.45
C VAL A 277 -0.48 12.15 -10.51
N TYR A 278 -0.32 13.23 -9.73
CA TYR A 278 -1.38 13.73 -8.85
C TYR A 278 -2.67 14.02 -9.63
N ARG A 279 -2.56 14.71 -10.78
CA ARG A 279 -3.71 15.01 -11.64
C ARG A 279 -4.46 13.75 -12.08
N GLN A 280 -3.76 12.69 -12.49
CA GLN A 280 -4.40 11.43 -12.87
C GLN A 280 -5.21 10.83 -11.70
N TYR A 281 -4.61 10.76 -10.51
CA TYR A 281 -5.27 10.19 -9.34
C TYR A 281 -6.42 11.05 -8.82
N VAL A 282 -6.29 12.38 -8.82
CA VAL A 282 -7.36 13.27 -8.35
C VAL A 282 -8.52 13.32 -9.34
N THR A 283 -8.26 13.26 -10.65
CA THR A 283 -9.29 13.12 -11.68
C THR A 283 -10.07 11.82 -11.49
N TYR A 284 -9.36 10.70 -11.30
CA TYR A 284 -10.01 9.42 -10.99
C TYR A 284 -10.87 9.50 -9.72
N PHE A 285 -10.34 10.10 -8.65
CA PHE A 285 -11.11 10.30 -7.42
C PHE A 285 -12.36 11.15 -7.66
N ASP A 286 -12.19 12.39 -8.11
CA ASP A 286 -13.26 13.39 -8.12
C ASP A 286 -14.29 13.07 -9.21
N GLN A 287 -13.85 12.70 -10.41
CA GLN A 287 -14.74 12.51 -11.55
C GLN A 287 -15.31 11.09 -11.62
N ASN A 288 -14.51 10.06 -11.31
CA ASN A 288 -14.94 8.68 -11.57
C ASN A 288 -15.52 7.99 -10.34
N LEU A 289 -15.19 8.46 -9.13
CA LEU A 289 -15.67 7.88 -7.88
C LEU A 289 -16.59 8.83 -7.11
N TRP A 290 -16.14 10.05 -6.79
CA TRP A 290 -16.86 10.97 -5.92
C TRP A 290 -18.16 11.47 -6.54
N LYS A 291 -18.14 11.95 -7.79
CA LYS A 291 -19.35 12.39 -8.51
C LYS A 291 -20.43 11.30 -8.55
N LYS A 292 -20.05 10.01 -8.64
CA LYS A 292 -21.00 8.88 -8.66
C LYS A 292 -21.72 8.63 -7.34
N LEU A 293 -21.26 9.23 -6.24
CA LEU A 293 -21.97 9.17 -4.96
C LEU A 293 -23.19 10.10 -4.92
N GLY A 294 -23.46 10.89 -5.97
CA GLY A 294 -24.56 11.87 -5.98
C GLY A 294 -24.36 13.01 -4.97
N ARG A 295 -23.17 13.12 -4.38
CA ARG A 295 -22.83 14.17 -3.40
C ARG A 295 -22.36 15.40 -4.17
N LYS A 296 -23.11 16.52 -4.04
CA LYS A 296 -22.74 17.82 -4.62
C LYS A 296 -21.33 18.24 -4.15
N SER A 297 -20.59 18.85 -5.08
CA SER A 297 -19.20 19.30 -4.92
C SER A 297 -19.05 20.40 -3.87
#